data_AF-A0A8S0SUS2-F1
#
_entry.id   AF-A0A8S0SUS2-F1
#
_cell.length_a   1.000
_cell.length_b   1.000
_cell.length_c   1.000
_cell.angle_alpha   90.00
_cell.angle_beta   90.00
_cell.angle_gamma   90.00
#
_symmetry.space_group_name_H-M   'P 1'
#
loop_
_entity.id
_entity.type
_entity.pdbx_description
1 polymer ?
#
loop_
_entity_poly.entity_id
_entity_poly.type
_entity_poly.pdbx_seq_one_letter_code
_entity_poly.pdbx_strand_id
1 'polypeptide(L)'
;MKQLYYVSITYNLHYLCSMKSVIERYKKATEDQLQTSNPISEVKFWKREVDVLRQQLHNLQENHRQLMGEELSGLSVKDLQNLENQLEMSLRGVRMRKDHILMSEIQELSQKRNLIHQENVELNEKVKLIQQENMALYKKVHGTKDVNEANSNALLTNSLSIRNDPHEPICLQLCQPLQQNLETSSGITTLGLQLQ
;
A
#
# COMPACT_ATOMS: atom_id res chain seq x y z
N MET A 1 68.08 16.55 37.45
CA MET A 1 67.14 17.66 37.68
C MET A 1 67.33 18.81 36.69
N LYS A 2 68.46 19.56 36.69
CA LYS A 2 68.66 20.72 35.79
C LYS A 2 68.56 20.42 34.28
N GLN A 3 69.08 19.26 33.83
CA GLN A 3 69.04 18.88 32.41
C GLN A 3 67.62 18.55 31.91
N LEU A 4 66.80 17.88 32.74
CA LEU A 4 65.41 17.56 32.39
C LEU A 4 64.53 18.81 32.27
N TYR A 5 64.79 19.81 33.13
CA TYR A 5 64.11 21.11 33.07
C TYR A 5 64.44 21.87 31.77
N TYR A 6 65.70 21.86 31.34
CA TYR A 6 66.12 22.50 30.09
C TYR A 6 65.50 21.85 28.85
N VAL A 7 65.47 20.52 28.77
CA VAL A 7 64.83 19.77 27.67
C VAL A 7 63.33 20.04 27.60
N SER A 8 62.66 20.13 28.77
CA SER A 8 61.22 20.41 28.81
C SER A 8 60.90 21.84 28.36
N ILE A 9 61.72 22.83 28.75
CA ILE A 9 61.56 24.22 28.28
C ILE A 9 61.80 24.33 26.78
N THR A 10 62.87 23.72 26.25
CA THR A 10 63.18 23.81 24.82
C THR A 10 62.14 23.10 23.96
N TYR A 11 61.62 21.95 24.40
CA TYR A 11 60.51 21.26 23.73
C TYR A 11 59.23 22.11 23.71
N ASN A 12 58.85 22.70 24.85
CA ASN A 12 57.68 23.57 24.93
C ASN A 12 57.85 24.84 24.08
N LEU A 13 59.02 25.46 24.09
CA LEU A 13 59.31 26.65 23.29
C LEU A 13 59.26 26.32 21.79
N HIS A 14 59.80 25.17 21.38
CA HIS A 14 59.75 24.69 20.00
C HIS A 14 58.31 24.37 19.58
N TYR A 15 57.53 23.70 20.43
CA TYR A 15 56.12 23.40 20.17
C TYR A 15 55.29 24.69 20.07
N LEU A 16 55.49 25.66 20.97
CA LEU A 16 54.81 26.96 20.90
C LEU A 16 55.19 27.73 19.64
N CYS A 17 56.47 27.70 19.23
CA CYS A 17 56.95 28.36 18.03
C CYS A 17 56.38 27.70 16.75
N SER A 18 56.33 26.36 16.72
CA SER A 18 55.72 25.59 15.64
C SER A 18 54.22 25.85 15.54
N MET A 19 53.49 25.82 16.66
CA MET A 19 52.06 26.09 16.69
C MET A 19 51.73 27.53 16.29
N LYS A 20 52.51 28.52 16.77
CA LYS A 20 52.38 29.91 16.32
C LYS A 20 52.64 30.04 14.81
N SER A 21 53.68 29.39 14.30
CA SER A 21 53.99 29.38 12.86
C SER A 21 52.88 28.71 12.03
N VAL A 22 52.31 27.61 12.51
CA VAL A 22 51.17 26.93 11.87
C VAL A 22 49.93 27.83 11.87
N ILE A 23 49.63 28.49 12.99
CA ILE A 23 48.51 29.44 13.09
C ILE A 23 48.71 30.64 12.16
N GLU A 24 49.93 31.17 12.09
CA GLU A 24 50.25 32.33 11.26
C GLU A 24 50.22 31.99 9.76
N ARG A 25 50.70 30.81 9.36
CA ARG A 25 50.53 30.29 8.00
C ARG A 25 49.07 30.06 7.65
N TYR A 26 48.28 29.53 8.58
CA TYR A 26 46.85 29.33 8.37
C TYR A 26 46.12 30.66 8.20
N LYS A 27 46.38 31.65 9.08
CA LYS A 27 45.84 33.01 8.98
C LYS A 27 46.22 33.66 7.65
N LYS A 28 47.48 33.59 7.25
CA LYS A 28 47.94 34.14 5.97
C LYS A 28 47.26 33.46 4.77
N ALA A 29 47.15 32.13 4.78
CA ALA A 29 46.47 31.39 3.71
C ALA A 29 44.96 31.68 3.65
N THR A 30 44.30 31.90 4.81
CA THR A 30 42.89 32.34 4.85
C THR A 30 42.74 33.79 4.40
N GLU A 31 43.64 34.68 4.80
CA GLU A 31 43.64 36.09 4.40
C GLU A 31 43.93 36.26 2.90
N ASP A 32 44.82 35.44 2.31
CA ASP A 32 45.07 35.36 0.87
C ASP A 32 43.85 34.80 0.10
N GLN A 33 43.12 33.82 0.67
CA GLN A 33 41.82 33.34 0.15
C GLN A 33 40.72 34.42 0.22
N LEU A 34 40.69 35.20 1.30
CA LEU A 34 39.76 36.32 1.50
C LEU A 34 40.11 37.55 0.64
N GLN A 35 41.37 37.67 0.20
CA GLN A 35 41.75 38.68 -0.80
C GLN A 35 41.35 38.29 -2.22
N THR A 36 41.23 36.98 -2.52
CA THR A 36 40.73 36.48 -3.81
C THR A 36 39.20 36.37 -3.86
N SER A 37 38.53 36.12 -2.73
CA SER A 37 37.07 36.18 -2.57
C SER A 37 36.72 37.27 -1.57
N ASN A 38 36.18 38.40 -2.04
CA ASN A 38 35.76 39.50 -1.16
C ASN A 38 34.72 38.97 -0.14
N PRO A 39 35.04 38.85 1.16
CA PRO A 39 34.17 38.21 2.15
C PRO A 39 32.86 38.96 2.34
N ILE A 40 32.86 40.28 2.08
CA ILE A 40 31.65 41.10 2.12
C ILE A 40 30.72 40.72 0.95
N SER A 41 31.27 40.38 -0.21
CA SER A 41 30.51 39.90 -1.37
C SER A 41 29.93 38.51 -1.13
N GLU A 42 30.69 37.61 -0.49
CA GLU A 42 30.23 36.26 -0.16
C GLU A 42 29.12 36.26 0.90
N VAL A 43 29.26 37.06 1.96
CA VAL A 43 28.20 37.24 2.96
C VAL A 43 26.94 37.86 2.33
N LYS A 44 27.10 38.84 1.43
CA LYS A 44 25.97 39.43 0.68
C LYS A 44 25.30 38.42 -0.24
N PHE A 45 26.09 37.54 -0.88
CA PHE A 45 25.59 36.46 -1.73
C PHE A 45 24.75 35.47 -0.91
N TRP A 46 25.29 34.93 0.18
CA TRP A 46 24.56 33.98 1.03
C TRP A 46 23.33 34.59 1.69
N LYS A 47 23.39 35.88 2.05
CA LYS A 47 22.21 36.59 2.56
C LYS A 47 21.10 36.65 1.50
N ARG A 48 21.44 37.03 0.26
CA ARG A 48 20.48 37.03 -0.85
C ARG A 48 19.91 35.63 -1.09
N GLU A 49 20.76 34.61 -1.07
CA GLU A 49 20.35 33.22 -1.27
C GLU A 49 19.34 32.77 -0.21
N VAL A 50 19.62 33.07 1.06
CA VAL A 50 18.69 32.79 2.18
C VAL A 50 17.37 33.52 1.99
N ASP A 51 17.38 34.79 1.56
CA ASP A 51 16.16 35.55 1.34
C ASP A 51 15.34 34.98 0.17
N VAL A 52 15.98 34.53 -0.91
CA VAL A 52 15.33 33.84 -2.04
C VAL A 52 14.70 32.52 -1.57
N LEU A 53 15.43 31.70 -0.81
CA LEU A 53 14.92 30.43 -0.31
C LEU A 53 13.73 30.63 0.64
N ARG A 54 13.76 31.66 1.50
CA ARG A 54 12.62 32.02 2.35
C ARG A 54 11.40 32.42 1.53
N GLN A 55 11.59 33.22 0.48
CA GLN A 55 10.52 33.61 -0.44
C GLN A 55 9.91 32.38 -1.12
N GLN A 56 10.75 31.46 -1.63
CA GLN A 56 10.29 30.23 -2.28
C GLN A 56 9.50 29.34 -1.32
N LEU A 57 9.99 29.17 -0.09
CA LEU A 57 9.28 28.41 0.95
C LEU A 57 7.92 29.04 1.27
N HIS A 58 7.89 30.36 1.45
CA HIS A 58 6.65 31.07 1.74
C HIS A 58 5.64 30.92 0.60
N ASN A 59 6.07 31.11 -0.66
CA ASN A 59 5.21 30.91 -1.82
C ASN A 59 4.70 29.47 -1.93
N LEU A 60 5.55 28.48 -1.64
CA LEU A 60 5.14 27.07 -1.67
C LEU A 60 4.09 26.76 -0.60
N GLN A 61 4.27 27.28 0.62
CA GLN A 61 3.33 27.12 1.72
C GLN A 61 1.98 27.79 1.42
N GLU A 62 2.01 28.99 0.83
CA GLU A 62 0.83 29.71 0.38
C GLU A 62 0.07 28.91 -0.70
N ASN A 63 0.77 28.47 -1.75
CA ASN A 63 0.17 27.62 -2.79
C ASN A 63 -0.44 26.33 -2.20
N HIS A 64 0.22 25.72 -1.21
CA HIS A 64 -0.31 24.53 -0.55
C HIS A 64 -1.61 24.83 0.19
N ARG A 65 -1.68 25.91 0.98
CA ARG A 65 -2.92 26.35 1.65
C ARG A 65 -4.03 26.61 0.64
N GLN A 66 -3.73 27.32 -0.45
CA GLN A 66 -4.69 27.59 -1.52
C GLN A 66 -5.20 26.31 -2.16
N LEU A 67 -4.34 25.34 -2.47
CA LEU A 67 -4.74 24.01 -2.97
C LEU A 67 -5.61 23.23 -1.98
N MET A 68 -5.49 23.51 -0.68
CA MET A 68 -6.35 22.96 0.38
C MET A 68 -7.65 23.75 0.57
N GLY A 69 -7.86 24.83 -0.18
CA GLY A 69 -9.04 25.69 -0.09
C GLY A 69 -8.97 26.74 1.03
N GLU A 70 -7.77 26.96 1.59
CA GLU A 70 -7.52 27.92 2.66
C GLU A 70 -6.96 29.24 2.09
N GLU A 71 -7.17 30.36 2.81
CA GLU A 71 -6.60 31.68 2.49
C GLU A 71 -6.79 32.17 1.03
N LEU A 72 -7.93 31.84 0.41
CA LEU A 72 -8.22 32.20 -0.98
C LEU A 72 -8.53 33.70 -1.19
N SER A 73 -8.62 34.47 -0.11
CA SER A 73 -8.86 35.91 -0.15
C SER A 73 -7.68 36.63 -0.82
N GLY A 74 -7.93 37.30 -1.95
CA GLY A 74 -6.90 38.01 -2.71
C GLY A 74 -6.58 37.39 -4.07
N LEU A 75 -7.07 36.18 -4.33
CA LEU A 75 -7.03 35.59 -5.67
C LEU A 75 -8.08 36.23 -6.59
N SER A 76 -7.72 36.40 -7.87
CA SER A 76 -8.69 36.82 -8.87
C SER A 76 -9.59 35.64 -9.27
N VAL A 77 -10.74 35.93 -9.89
CA VAL A 77 -11.64 34.89 -10.43
C VAL A 77 -10.90 33.95 -11.39
N LYS A 78 -9.96 34.49 -12.18
CA LYS A 78 -9.15 33.69 -13.10
C LYS A 78 -8.21 32.73 -12.36
N ASP A 79 -7.61 33.19 -11.27
CA ASP A 79 -6.70 32.36 -10.47
C ASP A 79 -7.47 31.25 -9.75
N LEU A 80 -8.65 31.56 -9.22
CA LEU A 80 -9.57 30.57 -8.64
C LEU A 80 -10.00 29.52 -9.66
N GLN A 81 -10.35 29.93 -10.88
CA GLN A 81 -10.70 28.98 -11.95
C GLN A 81 -9.52 28.06 -12.32
N ASN A 82 -8.31 28.61 -12.37
CA ASN A 82 -7.12 27.80 -12.64
C ASN A 82 -6.86 26.79 -11.53
N LEU A 83 -7.03 27.20 -10.27
CA LEU A 83 -6.88 26.34 -9.09
C LEU A 83 -7.91 25.20 -9.10
N GLU A 84 -9.17 25.53 -9.38
CA GLU A 84 -10.25 24.55 -9.52
C GLU A 84 -9.94 23.54 -10.64
N ASN A 85 -9.56 24.03 -11.83
CA ASN A 85 -9.21 23.16 -12.96
C ASN A 85 -8.03 22.23 -12.60
N GLN A 86 -7.01 22.73 -11.91
CA GLN A 86 -5.87 21.94 -11.48
C GLN A 86 -6.28 20.82 -10.51
N LEU A 87 -7.14 21.15 -9.53
CA LEU A 87 -7.66 20.18 -8.57
C LEU A 87 -8.56 19.14 -9.25
N GLU A 88 -9.44 19.57 -10.17
CA GLU A 88 -10.32 18.67 -10.90
C GLU A 88 -9.52 17.67 -11.76
N MET A 89 -8.52 18.16 -12.51
CA MET A 89 -7.65 17.31 -13.32
C MET A 89 -6.88 16.29 -12.47
N SER A 90 -6.31 16.75 -11.35
CA SER A 90 -5.59 15.88 -10.41
C SER A 90 -6.50 14.81 -9.81
N LEU A 91 -7.68 15.22 -9.33
CA LEU A 91 -8.68 14.32 -8.74
C LEU A 91 -9.16 13.28 -9.76
N ARG A 92 -9.41 13.70 -11.01
CA ARG A 92 -9.75 12.80 -12.11
C ARG A 92 -8.64 11.77 -12.33
N GLY A 93 -7.39 12.20 -12.36
CA GLY A 93 -6.24 11.30 -12.48
C GLY A 93 -6.15 10.27 -11.34
N VAL A 94 -6.35 10.71 -10.10
CA VAL A 94 -6.38 9.84 -8.91
C VAL A 94 -7.51 8.81 -9.02
N ARG A 95 -8.73 9.25 -9.37
CA ARG A 95 -9.89 8.36 -9.56
C ARG A 95 -9.62 7.32 -10.64
N MET A 96 -9.19 7.74 -11.83
CA MET A 96 -8.88 6.82 -12.93
C MET A 96 -7.85 5.75 -12.51
N ARG A 97 -6.81 6.13 -11.77
CA ARG A 97 -5.82 5.16 -11.29
C ARG A 97 -6.42 4.19 -10.27
N LYS A 98 -7.24 4.69 -9.32
CA LYS A 98 -7.92 3.83 -8.35
C LYS A 98 -8.87 2.86 -9.04
N ASP A 99 -9.65 3.34 -10.00
CA ASP A 99 -10.60 2.52 -10.76
C ASP A 99 -9.87 1.44 -11.57
N HIS A 100 -8.75 1.79 -12.22
CA HIS A 100 -7.93 0.82 -12.93
C HIS A 100 -7.39 -0.28 -12.00
N ILE A 101 -6.87 0.08 -10.83
CA ILE A 101 -6.36 -0.90 -9.85
C ILE A 101 -7.48 -1.82 -9.37
N LEU A 102 -8.63 -1.25 -8.97
CA LEU A 102 -9.77 -2.01 -8.47
C LEU A 102 -10.32 -2.95 -9.55
N MET A 103 -10.41 -2.48 -10.80
CA MET A 103 -10.86 -3.31 -11.91
C MET A 103 -9.91 -4.47 -12.20
N SER A 104 -8.60 -4.24 -12.14
CA SER A 104 -7.58 -5.29 -12.24
C SER A 104 -7.76 -6.34 -11.14
N GLU A 105 -7.92 -5.89 -9.88
CA GLU A 105 -8.11 -6.79 -8.73
C GLU A 105 -9.40 -7.60 -8.85
N ILE A 106 -10.51 -6.99 -9.28
CA ILE A 106 -11.77 -7.70 -9.56
C ILE A 106 -11.57 -8.76 -10.63
N GLN A 107 -10.84 -8.46 -11.70
CA GLN A 107 -10.58 -9.41 -12.78
C GLN A 107 -9.74 -10.59 -12.30
N GLU A 108 -8.66 -10.33 -11.56
CA GLU A 108 -7.79 -11.38 -10.99
C GLU A 108 -8.57 -12.29 -10.03
N LEU A 109 -9.37 -11.71 -9.13
CA LEU A 109 -10.20 -12.48 -8.20
C LEU A 109 -11.27 -13.29 -8.93
N SER A 110 -11.88 -12.74 -9.99
CA SER A 110 -12.85 -13.45 -10.82
C SER A 110 -12.22 -14.66 -11.51
N GLN A 111 -11.01 -14.50 -12.08
CA GLN A 111 -10.26 -15.60 -12.68
C GLN A 111 -9.92 -16.69 -11.66
N LYS A 112 -9.42 -16.31 -10.47
CA LYS A 112 -9.11 -17.23 -9.39
C LYS A 112 -10.34 -17.99 -8.91
N ARG A 113 -11.48 -17.30 -8.75
CA ARG A 113 -12.76 -17.91 -8.38
C ARG A 113 -13.20 -18.93 -9.43
N ASN A 114 -13.08 -18.62 -10.72
CA ASN A 114 -13.45 -19.55 -11.79
C ASN A 114 -12.54 -20.80 -11.79
N LEU A 115 -11.23 -20.63 -11.58
CA LEU A 115 -10.29 -21.76 -11.51
C LEU A 115 -10.62 -22.69 -10.34
N ILE A 116 -10.79 -22.14 -9.14
CA ILE A 116 -11.14 -22.93 -7.94
C ILE A 116 -12.49 -23.62 -8.12
N HIS A 117 -13.46 -22.93 -8.73
CA HIS A 117 -14.76 -23.53 -9.02
C HIS A 117 -14.63 -24.74 -9.95
N GLN A 118 -13.84 -24.62 -11.02
CA GLN A 118 -13.58 -25.71 -11.95
C GLN A 118 -12.91 -26.91 -11.25
N GLU A 119 -11.86 -26.67 -10.46
CA GLU A 119 -11.21 -27.73 -9.67
C GLU A 119 -12.18 -28.41 -8.70
N ASN A 120 -13.07 -27.64 -8.06
CA ASN A 120 -14.05 -28.18 -7.14
C ASN A 120 -15.06 -29.09 -7.85
N VAL A 121 -15.53 -28.71 -9.04
CA VAL A 121 -16.42 -29.53 -9.87
C VAL A 121 -15.73 -30.86 -10.22
N GLU A 122 -14.48 -30.82 -10.68
CA GLU A 122 -13.72 -32.03 -11.03
C GLU A 122 -13.49 -32.95 -9.83
N LEU A 123 -13.19 -32.38 -8.66
CA LEU A 123 -13.05 -33.15 -7.43
C LEU A 123 -14.37 -33.80 -7.01
N ASN A 124 -15.49 -33.08 -7.14
CA ASN A 124 -16.81 -33.62 -6.84
C ASN A 124 -17.17 -34.80 -7.75
N GLU A 125 -16.86 -34.70 -9.04
CA GLU A 125 -17.02 -35.80 -9.99
C GLU A 125 -16.18 -37.03 -9.60
N LYS A 126 -14.91 -36.83 -9.25
CA LYS A 126 -14.04 -37.91 -8.76
C LYS A 126 -14.58 -38.57 -7.49
N VAL A 127 -15.07 -37.78 -6.54
CA VAL A 127 -15.70 -38.31 -5.31
C VAL A 127 -16.93 -39.15 -5.64
N LYS A 128 -17.79 -38.69 -6.55
CA LYS A 128 -18.96 -39.46 -7.00
C LYS A 128 -18.57 -40.80 -7.62
N LEU A 129 -17.53 -40.84 -8.45
CA LEU A 129 -17.04 -42.07 -9.06
C LEU A 129 -16.51 -43.05 -8.00
N ILE A 130 -15.71 -42.57 -7.04
CA ILE A 130 -15.18 -43.39 -5.94
C ILE A 130 -16.33 -43.93 -5.06
N GLN A 131 -17.34 -43.11 -4.76
CA GLN A 131 -18.52 -43.54 -4.01
C GLN A 131 -19.29 -44.65 -4.74
N GLN A 132 -19.45 -44.53 -6.06
CA GLN A 132 -20.10 -45.56 -6.88
C GLN A 132 -19.30 -46.86 -6.90
N GLU A 133 -17.97 -46.78 -7.06
CA GLU A 133 -17.09 -47.95 -7.01
C GLU A 133 -17.12 -48.63 -5.65
N ASN A 134 -17.02 -47.86 -4.56
CA ASN A 134 -17.10 -48.38 -3.19
C ASN A 134 -18.44 -49.08 -2.95
N MET A 135 -19.56 -48.49 -3.37
CA MET A 135 -20.89 -49.13 -3.29
C MET A 135 -20.93 -50.47 -4.04
N ALA A 136 -20.34 -50.54 -5.23
CA ALA A 136 -20.25 -51.78 -6.00
C ALA A 136 -19.38 -52.84 -5.31
N LEU A 137 -18.26 -52.43 -4.71
CA LEU A 137 -17.38 -53.31 -3.93
C LEU A 137 -18.08 -53.84 -2.66
N TYR A 138 -18.73 -52.98 -1.88
CA TYR A 138 -19.51 -53.39 -0.70
C TYR A 138 -20.58 -54.42 -1.07
N LYS A 139 -21.32 -54.19 -2.17
CA LYS A 139 -22.30 -55.15 -2.68
C LYS A 139 -21.67 -56.50 -3.06
N LYS A 140 -20.45 -56.50 -3.62
CA LYS A 140 -19.74 -57.74 -4.01
C LYS A 140 -19.20 -58.52 -2.81
N VAL A 141 -18.79 -57.83 -1.74
CA VAL A 141 -18.28 -58.44 -0.50
C VAL A 141 -19.40 -58.97 0.40
N HIS A 142 -20.57 -58.30 0.40
CA HIS A 142 -21.72 -58.68 1.25
C HIS A 142 -22.83 -59.43 0.51
N GLY A 143 -22.86 -59.44 -0.82
CA GLY A 143 -23.85 -60.16 -1.63
C GLY A 143 -23.70 -61.69 -1.65
N THR A 144 -22.74 -62.25 -0.91
CA THR A 144 -22.50 -63.69 -0.75
C THR A 144 -22.81 -64.21 0.66
N LYS A 145 -23.69 -63.52 1.39
CA LYS A 145 -24.31 -64.07 2.61
C LYS A 145 -25.82 -63.96 2.52
N ASP A 146 -26.42 -64.99 1.92
CA ASP A 146 -27.75 -65.46 2.31
C ASP A 146 -27.84 -66.94 1.97
N VAL A 147 -27.64 -67.78 2.98
CA VAL A 147 -28.69 -68.70 3.44
C VAL A 147 -28.64 -68.72 4.98
N ASN A 148 -29.80 -68.48 5.62
CA ASN A 148 -30.12 -68.45 7.07
C ASN A 148 -29.71 -67.20 7.85
N GLU A 149 -30.54 -66.53 8.66
CA GLU A 149 -31.72 -66.95 9.43
C GLU A 149 -32.50 -65.70 9.89
N ALA A 150 -33.80 -65.86 10.13
CA ALA A 150 -34.80 -64.82 10.36
C ALA A 150 -34.61 -63.93 11.62
N ASN A 151 -35.42 -62.86 11.64
CA ASN A 151 -36.00 -62.19 12.82
C ASN A 151 -35.25 -60.97 13.43
N SER A 152 -35.77 -59.76 13.20
CA SER A 152 -36.44 -58.95 14.25
C SER A 152 -36.74 -57.53 13.78
N ASN A 153 -37.97 -57.10 14.03
CA ASN A 153 -38.49 -55.77 13.78
C ASN A 153 -38.11 -54.77 14.89
N ALA A 154 -38.27 -53.48 14.54
CA ALA A 154 -38.50 -52.31 15.40
C ALA A 154 -37.28 -51.53 15.90
N LEU A 155 -37.12 -50.28 15.42
CA LEU A 155 -37.53 -49.07 16.15
C LEU A 155 -37.04 -47.79 15.44
N LEU A 156 -38.00 -46.96 15.01
CA LEU A 156 -37.78 -45.53 14.79
C LEU A 156 -37.43 -44.89 16.13
N THR A 157 -36.26 -44.25 16.24
CA THR A 157 -35.96 -43.32 17.34
C THR A 157 -35.27 -42.07 16.80
N ASN A 158 -36.06 -41.02 16.58
CA ASN A 158 -35.58 -39.65 16.45
C ASN A 158 -35.18 -39.14 17.84
N SER A 159 -33.88 -38.96 18.10
CA SER A 159 -33.36 -38.18 19.23
C SER A 159 -31.87 -37.91 19.02
N LEU A 160 -31.48 -36.64 18.91
CA LEU A 160 -30.12 -36.16 18.72
C LEU A 160 -29.10 -36.90 19.62
N SER A 161 -28.15 -37.62 19.01
CA SER A 161 -26.82 -37.88 19.59
C SER A 161 -25.86 -38.34 18.51
N ILE A 162 -24.71 -37.67 18.45
CA ILE A 162 -23.42 -38.12 17.91
C ILE A 162 -23.37 -39.65 17.69
N ARG A 163 -23.51 -40.11 16.44
CA ARG A 163 -23.01 -41.40 15.96
C ARG A 163 -23.09 -41.49 14.43
N ASN A 164 -21.98 -41.92 13.85
CA ASN A 164 -21.67 -42.02 12.44
C ASN A 164 -22.63 -42.95 11.66
N ASP A 165 -23.19 -42.46 10.54
CA ASP A 165 -23.80 -43.26 9.46
C ASP A 165 -23.39 -42.64 8.09
N PRO A 166 -22.82 -43.37 7.11
CA PRO A 166 -22.06 -42.77 6.00
C PRO A 166 -22.87 -42.42 4.74
N HIS A 167 -24.20 -42.64 4.71
CA HIS A 167 -24.97 -42.58 3.47
C HIS A 167 -26.14 -41.59 3.51
N GLU A 168 -25.82 -40.30 3.60
CA GLU A 168 -26.68 -39.24 3.08
C GLU A 168 -25.80 -38.28 2.26
N PRO A 169 -26.04 -38.06 0.96
CA PRO A 169 -25.26 -37.12 0.18
C PRO A 169 -25.45 -35.73 0.79
N ILE A 170 -24.36 -35.13 1.28
CA ILE A 170 -24.35 -33.74 1.67
C ILE A 170 -24.63 -32.92 0.41
N CYS A 171 -25.89 -32.53 0.23
CA CYS A 171 -26.29 -31.55 -0.78
C CYS A 171 -25.77 -30.18 -0.33
N LEU A 172 -24.48 -29.92 -0.57
CA LEU A 172 -23.91 -28.58 -0.56
C LEU A 172 -24.48 -27.84 -1.77
N GLN A 173 -25.69 -27.33 -1.61
CA GLN A 173 -26.33 -26.49 -2.60
C GLN A 173 -25.43 -25.26 -2.77
N LEU A 174 -24.76 -25.17 -3.93
CA LEU A 174 -23.99 -23.99 -4.28
C LEU A 174 -24.94 -22.79 -4.22
N CYS A 175 -24.59 -21.75 -3.47
CA CYS A 175 -25.05 -20.42 -3.80
C CYS A 175 -24.61 -20.16 -5.24
N GLN A 176 -25.55 -20.22 -6.19
CA GLN A 176 -25.30 -19.80 -7.56
C GLN A 176 -24.81 -18.35 -7.52
N PRO A 177 -23.85 -17.97 -8.38
CA PRO A 177 -23.49 -16.57 -8.51
C PRO A 177 -24.76 -15.85 -8.93
N LEU A 178 -25.18 -14.85 -8.15
CA LEU A 178 -26.19 -13.91 -8.57
C LEU A 178 -25.70 -13.31 -9.88
N GLN A 179 -26.24 -13.79 -11.00
CA GLN A 179 -26.07 -13.15 -12.29
C GLN A 179 -26.84 -11.83 -12.18
N GLN A 180 -26.13 -10.78 -11.75
CA GLN A 180 -26.55 -9.43 -12.03
C GLN A 180 -26.38 -9.21 -13.54
N ASN A 181 -27.32 -9.73 -14.32
CA ASN A 181 -27.80 -8.99 -15.48
C ASN A 181 -28.39 -7.70 -14.92
N LEU A 182 -27.55 -6.67 -14.73
CA LEU A 182 -28.05 -5.32 -14.89
C LEU A 182 -28.28 -5.16 -16.40
N GLU A 183 -29.47 -5.56 -16.83
CA GLU A 183 -30.10 -4.85 -17.93
C GLU A 183 -30.03 -3.36 -17.57
N THR A 184 -29.47 -2.60 -18.50
CA THR A 184 -29.59 -1.15 -18.60
C THR A 184 -31.07 -0.75 -18.50
N SER A 185 -31.58 -0.58 -17.28
CA SER A 185 -32.77 0.21 -17.05
C SER A 185 -32.32 1.66 -16.95
N SER A 186 -32.59 2.37 -18.04
CA SER A 186 -32.60 3.82 -18.14
C SER A 186 -33.26 4.43 -16.90
N GLY A 187 -32.43 4.86 -15.95
CA GLY A 187 -32.82 5.65 -14.79
C GLY A 187 -32.00 6.92 -14.83
N ILE A 188 -32.52 7.92 -15.53
CA ILE A 188 -32.06 9.31 -15.44
C ILE A 188 -32.17 9.71 -13.97
N THR A 189 -31.05 9.66 -13.22
CA THR A 189 -30.89 10.50 -12.04
C THR A 189 -30.32 11.83 -12.51
N THR A 190 -31.24 12.73 -12.83
CA THR A 190 -31.09 14.18 -12.70
C THR A 190 -30.53 14.47 -11.30
N LEU A 191 -29.20 14.57 -11.19
CA LEU A 191 -28.59 15.32 -10.11
C LEU A 191 -28.64 16.78 -10.51
N GLY A 192 -29.57 17.50 -9.88
CA GLY A 192 -29.85 18.90 -10.15
C GLY A 192 -28.61 19.76 -10.00
N LEU A 193 -28.21 20.37 -11.12
CA LEU A 193 -27.56 21.66 -11.12
C LEU A 193 -28.63 22.68 -11.50
N GLN A 194 -29.30 23.19 -10.48
CA GLN A 194 -30.06 24.43 -10.58
C GLN A 194 -29.12 25.53 -10.10
N LEU A 195 -28.47 26.19 -11.04
CA LEU A 195 -27.81 27.48 -10.80
C LEU A 195 -28.55 28.51 -11.63
N GLN A 196 -29.17 29.44 -10.90
CA GLN A 196 -29.83 30.64 -11.37
C GLN A 196 -28.80 31.68 -11.83
#